data_AF-A0A4Y7U258-F1
#
_entry.id   AF-A0A4Y7U258-F1
#
_cell.length_a   1.000
_cell.length_b   1.000
_cell.length_c   1.000
_cell.angle_alpha   90.00
_cell.angle_beta   90.00
_cell.angle_gamma   90.00
#
_symmetry.space_group_name_H-M   'P 1'
#
loop_
_entity.id
_entity.type
_entity.pdbx_description
1 polymer ?
#
loop_
_entity_poly.entity_id
_entity_poly.type
_entity_poly.pdbx_seq_one_letter_code
_entity_poly.pdbx_strand_id
1 'polypeptide(L)'
;FFEGAIVVLLFTIGTLLQTISIDKTRHSIQSLMNITPSTATVIAENSLISKDLKNIRVGEILLVKPGERVPLDGTITEGYSSLNQAPITGESIPV
;
A
#
# COMPACT_ATOMS: atom_id res chain seq x y z
N PHE A 1 37.54 -20.47 31.63
CA PHE A 1 36.13 -20.86 31.35
C PHE A 1 35.22 -19.64 31.32
N PHE A 2 35.46 -18.64 32.18
CA PHE A 2 34.67 -17.41 32.27
C PHE A 2 34.82 -16.52 31.01
N GLU A 3 36.00 -16.54 30.39
CA GLU A 3 36.33 -15.79 29.17
C GLU A 3 35.47 -16.25 27.98
N GLY A 4 35.31 -17.57 27.81
CA GLY A 4 34.46 -18.14 26.76
C GLY A 4 32.97 -17.84 26.98
N ALA A 5 32.52 -17.85 28.23
CA ALA A 5 31.14 -17.49 28.58
C ALA A 5 30.81 -16.03 28.22
N ILE A 6 31.76 -15.11 28.46
CA ILE A 6 31.62 -13.70 28.08
C ILE A 6 31.56 -13.53 26.56
N VAL A 7 32.40 -14.24 25.80
CA VAL A 7 32.38 -14.18 24.33
C VAL A 7 31.04 -14.65 23.77
N VAL A 8 30.52 -15.77 24.27
CA VAL A 8 29.21 -16.30 23.85
C VAL A 8 28.08 -15.36 24.25
N LEU A 9 28.14 -14.75 25.44
CA LEU A 9 27.17 -13.77 25.90
C LEU A 9 27.13 -12.54 24.99
N LEU A 10 28.29 -11.94 24.71
CA LEU A 10 28.40 -10.77 23.83
C LEU A 10 27.96 -11.09 22.40
N PHE A 11 28.32 -12.28 21.89
CA PHE A 11 27.90 -12.72 20.56
C PHE A 11 26.38 -12.85 20.48
N THR A 12 25.75 -13.47 21.50
CA THR A 12 24.29 -13.66 21.56
C THR A 12 23.54 -12.34 21.63
N ILE A 13 24.02 -11.37 22.43
CA ILE A 13 23.46 -10.02 22.47
C ILE A 13 23.59 -9.34 21.11
N GLY A 14 24.75 -9.46 20.45
CA GLY A 14 24.97 -8.93 19.10
C GLY A 14 24.01 -9.53 18.08
N THR A 15 23.80 -10.85 18.10
CA THR A 15 22.89 -11.54 17.17
C THR A 15 21.43 -11.16 17.44
N LEU A 16 21.05 -10.98 18.70
CA LEU A 16 19.72 -10.52 19.07
C LEU A 16 19.45 -9.10 18.55
N LEU A 17 20.37 -8.17 18.78
CA LEU A 17 20.27 -6.79 18.29
C LEU A 17 20.21 -6.75 16.76
N GLN A 18 21.03 -7.56 16.08
CA GLN A 18 21.03 -7.66 14.63
C GLN A 18 19.69 -8.18 14.09
N THR A 19 19.11 -9.19 14.73
CA THR A 19 17.80 -9.75 14.34
C THR A 19 16.70 -8.70 14.48
N ILE A 20 16.67 -7.99 15.61
CA ILE A 20 15.70 -6.91 15.85
C ILE A 20 15.83 -5.80 14.80
N SER A 21 17.06 -5.42 14.46
CA SER A 21 17.31 -4.41 13.42
C SER A 21 16.79 -4.83 12.05
N ILE A 22 17.03 -6.08 11.65
CA ILE A 22 16.58 -6.61 10.34
C ILE A 22 15.05 -6.68 10.29
N ASP A 23 14.40 -7.15 11.34
CA ASP A 23 12.94 -7.23 11.40
C ASP A 23 12.30 -5.84 11.34
N LYS A 24 12.89 -4.85 12.01
CA LYS A 24 12.44 -3.46 11.94
C LYS A 24 12.53 -2.91 10.51
N THR A 25 13.62 -3.17 9.80
CA THR A 25 13.78 -2.75 8.39
C THR A 25 12.76 -3.44 7.48
N ARG A 26 12.53 -4.74 7.66
CA ARG A 26 11.54 -5.49 6.86
C ARG A 26 10.12 -4.97 7.09
N HIS A 27 9.75 -4.68 8.34
CA HIS A 27 8.45 -4.11 8.65
C HIS A 27 8.24 -2.72 8.07
N SER A 28 9.25 -1.84 8.08
CA SER A 28 9.15 -0.53 7.43
C SER A 28 8.95 -0.61 5.92
N ILE A 29 9.53 -1.62 5.25
CA ILE A 29 9.30 -1.86 3.82
C ILE A 29 7.89 -2.47 3.59
N GLN A 30 7.45 -3.39 4.44
CA GLN A 30 6.09 -3.95 4.35
C GLN A 30 4.99 -2.93 4.60
N SER A 31 5.19 -1.94 5.47
CA SER A 31 4.22 -0.85 5.67
C SER A 31 4.02 0.03 4.42
N LEU A 32 4.98 0.04 3.49
CA LEU A 32 4.84 0.71 2.20
C LEU A 32 4.08 -0.14 1.16
N MET A 33 3.95 -1.46 1.36
CA MET A 33 3.37 -2.39 0.38
C MET A 33 1.84 -2.58 0.48
N ASN A 34 1.15 -1.99 1.47
CA ASN A 34 -0.28 -2.27 1.71
C ASN A 34 -1.19 -1.04 1.58
N ILE A 35 -1.05 -0.23 0.53
CA ILE A 35 -1.96 0.91 0.34
C ILE A 35 -2.56 1.01 -1.07
N THR A 36 -2.69 -0.13 -1.75
CA THR A 36 -3.44 -0.22 -3.01
C THR A 36 -4.74 -0.98 -2.75
N PRO A 37 -5.92 -0.39 -3.05
CA PRO A 37 -7.18 -1.10 -2.90
C PRO A 37 -7.18 -2.35 -3.80
N SER A 38 -7.57 -3.50 -3.26
CA SER A 38 -7.62 -4.77 -4.00
C SER A 38 -8.87 -4.92 -4.86
N THR A 39 -9.85 -4.04 -4.69
CA THR A 39 -11.13 -4.07 -5.39
C THR A 39 -11.53 -2.68 -5.85
N ALA A 40 -12.37 -2.61 -6.88
CA ALA A 40 -13.05 -1.39 -7.32
C ALA A 40 -14.54 -1.63 -7.48
N THR A 41 -15.31 -0.54 -7.39
CA THR A 41 -16.77 -0.57 -7.62
C THR A 41 -17.04 -0.23 -9.07
N VAL A 42 -17.58 -1.17 -9.84
CA VAL A 42 -18.00 -0.99 -11.23
C VAL A 42 -19.48 -0.58 -11.27
N ILE A 43 -19.80 0.42 -12.07
CA ILE A 43 -21.17 0.79 -12.41
C ILE A 43 -21.62 -0.14 -13.54
N ALA A 44 -22.45 -1.13 -13.21
CA ALA A 44 -23.15 -1.96 -14.19
C ALA A 44 -24.53 -1.36 -14.48
N GLU A 45 -25.15 -1.77 -15.59
CA GLU A 45 -26.41 -1.19 -16.10
C GLU A 45 -27.53 -1.05 -15.06
N ASN A 46 -27.55 -1.91 -14.03
CA ASN A 46 -28.61 -1.91 -13.02
C ASN A 46 -28.12 -2.07 -11.57
N SER A 47 -26.80 -2.01 -11.32
CA SER A 47 -26.25 -2.16 -9.96
C SER A 47 -24.80 -1.71 -9.83
N LEU A 48 -24.38 -1.47 -8.58
CA LEU A 48 -22.97 -1.28 -8.23
C LEU A 48 -22.36 -2.62 -7.83
N ILE A 49 -21.33 -3.06 -8.53
CA ILE A 49 -20.68 -4.36 -8.31
C ILE A 49 -19.24 -4.16 -7.90
N SER A 50 -18.85 -4.67 -6.74
CA SER A 50 -17.43 -4.71 -6.35
C SER A 50 -16.73 -5.86 -7.07
N LYS A 51 -15.67 -5.55 -7.83
CA LYS A 51 -14.84 -6.52 -8.55
C LYS A 51 -13.38 -6.39 -8.11
N ASP A 52 -12.67 -7.52 -8.12
CA ASP A 52 -11.20 -7.54 -8.04
C ASP A 52 -10.61 -6.80 -9.24
N LEU A 53 -9.54 -6.01 -9.02
CA LEU A 53 -8.86 -5.25 -10.08
C LEU A 53 -8.49 -6.11 -11.29
N LYS A 54 -8.15 -7.40 -11.08
CA LYS A 54 -7.78 -8.33 -12.17
C LYS A 54 -8.94 -8.65 -13.13
N ASN A 55 -10.17 -8.44 -12.69
CA ASN A 55 -11.38 -8.79 -13.44
C ASN A 55 -12.03 -7.57 -14.10
N ILE A 56 -11.43 -6.38 -13.96
CA ILE A 56 -11.92 -5.15 -14.57
C ILE A 56 -11.38 -5.06 -16.00
N ARG A 57 -12.26 -4.75 -16.95
CA ARG A 57 -11.90 -4.61 -18.37
C ARG A 57 -11.83 -3.14 -18.77
N VAL A 58 -10.99 -2.87 -19.77
CA VAL A 58 -10.92 -1.54 -20.40
C VAL A 58 -12.31 -1.18 -20.96
N GLY A 59 -12.80 0.01 -20.60
CA GLY A 59 -14.12 0.52 -20.99
C GLY A 59 -15.22 0.36 -19.94
N GLU A 60 -14.97 -0.32 -18.82
CA GLU A 60 -15.89 -0.30 -17.68
C GLU A 60 -15.82 1.03 -16.92
N ILE A 61 -16.97 1.53 -16.42
CA ILE A 61 -17.05 2.75 -15.64
C ILE A 61 -16.94 2.40 -14.15
N LEU A 62 -16.05 3.08 -13.45
CA LEU A 62 -15.81 2.88 -12.02
C LEU A 62 -16.42 4.02 -11.20
N LEU A 63 -17.03 3.68 -10.07
CA LEU A 63 -17.46 4.64 -9.06
C LEU A 63 -16.33 4.82 -8.03
N VAL A 64 -15.85 6.05 -7.89
CA VAL A 64 -14.88 6.43 -6.84
C VAL A 64 -15.58 7.38 -5.89
N LYS A 65 -15.68 7.00 -4.61
CA LYS A 65 -16.31 7.85 -3.58
C LYS A 65 -15.31 8.83 -2.98
N PRO A 66 -15.77 9.95 -2.37
CA PRO A 66 -14.89 10.87 -1.68
C PRO A 66 -14.04 10.15 -0.62
N GLY A 67 -12.73 10.37 -0.65
CA GLY A 67 -11.77 9.73 0.25
C GLY A 67 -11.29 8.33 -0.18
N GLU A 68 -11.87 7.75 -1.25
CA GLU A 68 -11.33 6.54 -1.86
C GLU A 68 -10.12 6.88 -2.75
N ARG A 69 -9.18 5.94 -2.85
CA ARG A 69 -8.07 6.02 -3.80
C ARG A 69 -8.53 5.54 -5.16
N VAL A 70 -7.99 6.13 -6.22
CA VAL A 70 -8.24 5.67 -7.59
C VAL A 70 -7.59 4.29 -7.77
N PRO A 71 -8.38 3.25 -8.12
CA PRO A 71 -7.89 1.88 -8.16
C PRO A 71 -7.12 1.54 -9.44
N LEU A 72 -7.44 2.21 -10.56
CA LEU A 72 -6.88 1.97 -11.89
C LEU A 72 -6.77 3.28 -12.67
N ASP A 73 -5.82 3.35 -13.60
CA ASP A 73 -5.70 4.49 -14.51
C ASP A 73 -6.93 4.60 -15.42
N GLY A 74 -7.37 5.83 -15.69
CA GLY A 74 -8.56 6.08 -16.50
C GLY A 74 -8.79 7.56 -16.77
N THR A 75 -9.95 7.86 -17.36
CA THR A 75 -10.38 9.23 -17.63
C THR A 75 -11.69 9.50 -16.90
N ILE A 76 -11.81 10.69 -16.31
CA ILE A 76 -13.04 11.10 -15.61
C ILE A 76 -14.14 11.31 -16.65
N THR A 77 -15.21 10.52 -16.57
CA THR A 77 -16.38 10.64 -17.44
C THR A 77 -17.43 11.60 -16.87
N GLU A 78 -17.65 11.55 -15.55
CA GLU A 78 -18.65 12.35 -14.85
C GLU A 78 -18.17 12.76 -13.45
N GLY A 79 -18.59 13.95 -13.01
CA GLY A 79 -18.27 14.50 -11.68
C GLY A 79 -16.99 15.35 -11.64
N TYR A 80 -16.76 15.96 -10.47
CA TYR A 80 -15.55 16.71 -10.16
C TYR A 80 -15.14 16.42 -8.71
N SER A 81 -13.85 16.24 -8.47
CA SER A 81 -13.28 16.03 -7.13
C SER A 81 -11.81 16.40 -7.14
N SER A 82 -11.23 16.60 -5.96
CA SER A 82 -9.80 16.84 -5.80
C SER A 82 -9.11 15.55 -5.35
N LEU A 83 -8.08 15.13 -6.07
CA LEU A 83 -7.32 13.92 -5.84
C LEU A 83 -5.94 14.26 -5.29
N ASN A 84 -5.56 13.57 -4.22
CA ASN A 84 -4.23 13.68 -3.66
C ASN A 84 -3.24 12.79 -4.42
N GLN A 85 -2.44 13.39 -5.29
CA GLN A 85 -1.42 12.71 -6.08
C GLN A 85 -0.01 12.71 -5.42
N ALA A 86 0.15 13.35 -4.25
CA ALA A 86 1.42 13.45 -3.54
C ALA A 86 2.17 12.11 -3.36
N PRO A 87 1.49 10.95 -3.11
CA PRO A 87 2.18 9.67 -2.97
C PRO A 87 2.92 9.19 -4.23
N ILE A 88 2.55 9.69 -5.41
CA ILE A 88 3.12 9.26 -6.70
C ILE A 88 3.91 10.39 -7.36
N THR A 89 3.34 11.60 -7.42
CA THR A 89 3.94 12.75 -8.13
C THR A 89 4.74 13.67 -7.21
N GLY A 90 4.54 13.60 -5.90
CA GLY A 90 5.16 14.50 -4.93
C GLY A 90 4.55 15.91 -4.91
N GLU A 91 3.45 16.13 -5.64
CA GLU A 91 2.77 17.43 -5.64
C GLU A 91 1.90 17.59 -4.40
N SER A 92 2.19 18.63 -3.61
CA SER A 92 1.54 18.89 -2.32
C SER A 92 0.14 19.48 -2.44
N ILE A 93 -0.25 19.95 -3.63
CA ILE A 93 -1.56 20.56 -3.88
C ILE A 93 -2.43 19.49 -4.55
N PRO A 94 -3.57 19.11 -3.95
CA PRO A 94 -4.50 18.18 -4.58
C PRO A 94 -5.09 18.81 -5.85
N VAL A 95 -5.04 18.06 -6.95
CA VAL A 95 -5.56 18.44 -8.27
C VAL A 95 -6.95 17.87 -8.50
#